data_AF-A0A847X415-F1
#
_entry.id   AF-A0A847X415-F1
#
_cell.length_a   1.000
_cell.length_b   1.000
_cell.length_c   1.000
_cell.angle_alpha   90.00
_cell.angle_beta   90.00
_cell.angle_gamma   90.00
#
_symmetry.space_group_name_H-M   'P 1'
#
loop_
_entity.id
_entity.type
_entity.pdbx_description
1 polymer ?
#
loop_
_entity_poly.entity_id
_entity_poly.type
_entity_poly.pdbx_seq_one_letter_code
_entity_poly.pdbx_strand_id
1 'polypeptide(L)'
;MARKNKKEKTYTKIALNDPKSTTAEAFRTLRTNIQFANIDKNIKSIVMTSSNPDEGKSTVLVNLAITMAHADQKVLLIDADLRKPTIHKYFEVVESNGLTNILMDSGEEGSRIQMIPEVPGLHIITSGPIPPN
;
A
#
# COMPACT_ATOMS: atom_id res chain seq x y z
N MET A 1 10.91 -37.12 -7.93
CA MET A 1 10.07 -36.19 -7.14
C MET A 1 10.36 -34.76 -7.59
N ALA A 2 9.48 -34.15 -8.38
CA ALA A 2 9.67 -32.81 -8.91
C ALA A 2 9.25 -31.75 -7.87
N ARG A 3 10.18 -30.88 -7.46
CA ARG A 3 9.89 -29.67 -6.68
C ARG A 3 9.00 -28.77 -7.53
N LYS A 4 7.73 -28.57 -7.15
CA LYS A 4 6.85 -27.57 -7.75
C LYS A 4 7.51 -26.19 -7.63
N ASN A 5 7.87 -25.57 -8.75
CA ASN A 5 8.29 -24.17 -8.83
C ASN A 5 7.19 -23.30 -8.25
N LYS A 6 7.42 -22.75 -7.06
CA LYS A 6 6.57 -21.73 -6.44
C LYS A 6 6.78 -20.46 -7.28
N LYS A 7 5.79 -20.06 -8.10
CA LYS A 7 5.85 -18.78 -8.83
C LYS A 7 6.14 -17.69 -7.80
N GLU A 8 7.28 -17.02 -7.90
CA GLU A 8 7.58 -15.86 -7.08
C GLU A 8 6.49 -14.81 -7.30
N LYS A 9 5.92 -14.28 -6.22
CA LYS A 9 4.96 -13.18 -6.31
C LYS A 9 5.70 -11.94 -6.79
N THR A 10 5.36 -11.45 -7.97
CA THR A 10 5.85 -10.18 -8.48
C THR A 10 5.07 -9.04 -7.83
N TYR A 11 5.77 -8.16 -7.09
CA TYR A 11 5.18 -6.99 -6.43
C TYR A 11 5.16 -5.80 -7.40
N THR A 12 4.21 -5.79 -8.33
CA THR A 12 4.22 -4.83 -9.46
C THR A 12 3.57 -3.49 -9.10
N LYS A 13 4.34 -2.41 -9.24
CA LYS A 13 3.89 -1.00 -9.17
C LYS A 13 3.47 -0.53 -10.57
N ILE A 14 2.38 -1.06 -11.11
CA ILE A 14 1.86 -0.79 -12.47
C ILE A 14 1.67 0.71 -12.73
N ALA A 15 1.04 1.44 -11.81
CA ALA A 15 0.78 2.87 -11.94
C ALA A 15 2.07 3.73 -11.99
N LEU A 16 3.20 3.17 -11.54
CA LEU A 16 4.52 3.79 -11.60
C LEU A 16 5.30 3.33 -12.85
N ASN A 17 5.36 2.01 -13.07
CA ASN A 17 6.22 1.40 -14.08
C ASN A 17 5.65 1.48 -15.50
N ASP A 18 4.31 1.48 -15.62
CA ASP A 18 3.59 1.60 -16.90
C ASP A 18 2.36 2.50 -16.73
N PRO A 19 2.56 3.82 -16.54
CA PRO A 19 1.49 4.75 -16.24
C PRO A 19 0.51 4.95 -17.41
N LYS A 20 0.88 4.57 -18.64
CA LYS A 20 0.02 4.71 -19.82
C LYS A 20 -0.78 3.43 -20.15
N SER A 21 -0.57 2.35 -19.40
CA SER A 21 -1.33 1.11 -19.56
C SER A 21 -2.83 1.29 -19.30
N THR A 22 -3.62 0.41 -19.92
CA THR A 22 -5.06 0.26 -19.62
C THR A 22 -5.31 -0.05 -18.15
N THR A 23 -4.42 -0.82 -17.52
CA THR A 23 -4.50 -1.13 -16.09
C THR A 23 -4.23 0.10 -15.22
N ALA A 24 -3.28 0.96 -15.58
CA ALA A 24 -3.08 2.24 -14.90
C ALA A 24 -4.31 3.15 -15.03
N GLU A 25 -4.97 3.15 -16.18
CA GLU A 25 -6.22 3.89 -16.37
C GLU A 25 -7.38 3.36 -15.49
N ALA A 26 -7.43 2.05 -15.26
CA ALA A 26 -8.38 1.47 -14.31
C ALA A 26 -8.17 2.00 -12.88
N PHE A 27 -6.92 2.21 -12.45
CA PHE A 27 -6.64 2.83 -11.15
C PHE A 27 -7.02 4.32 -11.10
N ARG A 28 -6.87 5.06 -12.21
CA ARG A 28 -7.36 6.46 -12.30
C ARG A 28 -8.88 6.51 -12.20
N THR A 29 -9.56 5.60 -12.88
CA THR A 29 -11.02 5.45 -12.81
C THR A 29 -11.45 5.13 -11.37
N LEU A 30 -10.77 4.19 -10.70
CA LEU A 30 -11.04 3.84 -9.30
C LEU A 30 -10.86 5.05 -8.37
N ARG A 31 -9.76 5.82 -8.51
CA ARG A 31 -9.54 7.05 -7.74
C ARG A 31 -10.69 8.05 -7.93
N THR A 32 -11.08 8.30 -9.17
CA THR A 32 -12.18 9.22 -9.51
C THR A 32 -13.50 8.74 -8.89
N ASN A 33 -13.81 7.44 -8.99
CA ASN A 33 -15.02 6.86 -8.40
C ASN A 33 -15.03 7.00 -6.87
N ILE A 34 -13.89 6.80 -6.22
CA ILE A 34 -13.76 7.02 -4.77
C ILE A 34 -14.01 8.49 -4.42
N GLN A 35 -13.43 9.44 -5.17
CA GLN A 35 -13.68 10.86 -4.95
C GLN A 35 -15.16 11.23 -5.08
N PHE A 36 -15.87 10.60 -6.02
CA PHE A 36 -17.32 10.81 -6.20
C PHE A 36 -18.22 9.97 -5.30
N ALA A 37 -17.70 8.95 -4.62
CA ALA A 37 -18.49 8.08 -3.74
C ALA A 37 -19.10 8.86 -2.55
N ASN A 38 -18.53 10.01 -2.20
CA ASN A 38 -19.08 10.89 -1.18
C ASN A 38 -18.87 12.36 -1.57
N ILE A 39 -19.79 12.88 -2.39
CA ILE A 39 -19.74 14.27 -2.90
C ILE A 39 -19.77 15.29 -1.75
N ASP A 40 -20.47 14.98 -0.66
CA ASP A 40 -20.65 15.89 0.47
C ASP A 40 -19.51 15.85 1.49
N LYS A 41 -18.67 14.80 1.47
CA LYS A 41 -17.57 14.63 2.43
C LYS A 41 -16.30 14.14 1.75
N ASN A 42 -15.23 14.90 1.92
CA ASN A 42 -13.88 14.47 1.54
C ASN A 42 -13.50 13.16 2.25
N ILE A 43 -13.39 12.07 1.49
CA ILE A 43 -12.89 10.78 1.98
C ILE A 43 -11.39 10.93 2.26
N LYS A 44 -11.01 10.82 3.54
CA LYS A 44 -9.61 10.95 3.99
C LYS A 44 -8.96 9.64 4.38
N SER A 45 -9.74 8.58 4.55
CA SER A 45 -9.26 7.26 5.00
C SER A 45 -10.03 6.15 4.29
N ILE A 46 -9.31 5.15 3.80
CA ILE A 46 -9.86 4.00 3.07
C ILE A 46 -9.22 2.74 3.63
N VAL A 47 -10.06 1.76 3.95
CA VAL A 47 -9.61 0.41 4.31
C VAL A 47 -9.81 -0.49 3.11
N MET A 48 -8.78 -1.25 2.74
CA MET A 48 -8.87 -2.27 1.69
C MET A 48 -8.78 -3.66 2.30
N THR A 49 -9.80 -4.48 2.04
CA THR A 49 -9.88 -5.86 2.48
C THR A 49 -10.39 -6.75 1.34
N SER A 50 -10.31 -8.06 1.51
CA SER A 50 -10.75 -9.05 0.53
C SER A 50 -11.38 -10.25 1.24
N SER A 51 -12.20 -11.02 0.54
CA SER A 51 -12.91 -12.15 1.15
C SER A 51 -11.98 -13.33 1.40
N ASN A 52 -10.99 -13.50 0.52
CA ASN A 52 -9.97 -14.55 0.63
C ASN A 52 -8.54 -13.98 0.58
N PRO A 53 -7.54 -14.73 1.08
CA PRO A 53 -6.14 -14.45 0.83
C PRO A 53 -5.83 -14.43 -0.68
N ASP A 54 -4.82 -13.64 -1.07
CA ASP A 54 -4.26 -13.62 -2.43
C ASP A 54 -5.20 -13.13 -3.56
N GLU A 55 -6.27 -12.41 -3.22
CA GLU A 55 -7.19 -11.74 -4.17
C GLU A 55 -6.65 -10.40 -4.73
N GLY A 56 -5.39 -10.06 -4.45
CA GLY A 56 -4.74 -8.87 -5.00
C GLY A 56 -5.00 -7.56 -4.24
N LYS A 57 -5.58 -7.60 -3.04
CA LYS A 57 -5.83 -6.42 -2.18
C LYS A 57 -4.64 -5.47 -2.06
N SER A 58 -3.45 -6.00 -1.73
CA SER A 58 -2.24 -5.18 -1.58
C SER A 58 -1.80 -4.56 -2.91
N THR A 59 -1.94 -5.28 -4.02
CA THR A 59 -1.62 -4.76 -5.36
C THR A 59 -2.52 -3.58 -5.73
N VAL A 60 -3.83 -3.72 -5.50
CA VAL A 60 -4.79 -2.64 -5.77
C VAL A 60 -4.52 -1.44 -4.87
N LEU A 61 -4.28 -1.68 -3.58
CA LEU A 61 -4.02 -0.63 -2.60
C LEU A 61 -2.76 0.19 -2.95
N VAL A 62 -1.65 -0.49 -3.28
CA VAL A 62 -0.38 0.16 -3.67
C VAL A 62 -0.55 1.02 -4.91
N ASN A 63 -1.18 0.47 -5.95
CA ASN A 63 -1.33 1.19 -7.21
C ASN A 63 -2.33 2.34 -7.10
N LEU A 64 -3.36 2.20 -6.27
CA LEU A 64 -4.27 3.29 -5.94
C LEU A 64 -3.54 4.42 -5.19
N ALA A 65 -2.70 4.08 -4.20
CA ALA A 65 -1.92 5.06 -3.45
C ALA A 65 -0.96 5.84 -4.36
N ILE A 66 -0.27 5.17 -5.29
CA ILE A 66 0.58 5.82 -6.31
C ILE A 66 -0.26 6.75 -7.19
N THR A 67 -1.44 6.30 -7.64
CA THR A 67 -2.33 7.07 -8.51
C THR A 67 -2.92 8.30 -7.81
N MET A 68 -3.15 8.21 -6.50
CA MET A 68 -3.54 9.34 -5.66
C MET A 68 -2.39 10.33 -5.48
N ALA A 69 -1.18 9.85 -5.20
CA ALA A 69 0.01 10.69 -5.06
C ALA A 69 0.36 11.44 -6.35
N HIS A 70 0.28 10.78 -7.51
CA HIS A 70 0.42 11.42 -8.83
C HIS A 70 -0.65 12.48 -9.14
N ALA A 71 -1.72 12.56 -8.36
CA ALA A 71 -2.72 13.64 -8.44
C ALA A 71 -2.46 14.74 -7.39
N ASP A 72 -1.22 14.89 -6.97
CA ASP A 72 -0.74 15.86 -5.99
C ASP A 72 -1.39 15.73 -4.60
N GLN A 73 -1.96 14.55 -4.28
CA GLN A 73 -2.47 14.27 -2.95
C GLN A 73 -1.33 13.82 -2.02
N LYS A 74 -1.36 14.30 -0.77
CA LYS A 74 -0.51 13.74 0.30
C LYS A 74 -1.10 12.41 0.76
N VAL A 75 -0.42 11.31 0.48
CA VAL A 75 -0.91 9.95 0.72
C VAL A 75 -0.04 9.26 1.76
N LEU A 76 -0.70 8.66 2.75
CA LEU A 76 -0.08 7.75 3.71
C LEU A 76 -0.65 6.34 3.49
N LEU A 77 0.20 5.42 3.06
CA LEU A 77 -0.11 4.01 2.88
C LEU A 77 0.32 3.24 4.13
N ILE A 78 -0.61 2.52 4.75
CA ILE A 78 -0.36 1.79 6.01
C ILE A 78 -0.57 0.29 5.76
N ASP A 79 0.44 -0.53 6.06
CA ASP A 79 0.29 -1.99 6.06
C ASP A 79 -0.30 -2.47 7.40
N ALA A 80 -1.61 -2.63 7.42
CA ALA A 80 -2.34 -3.15 8.57
C ALA A 80 -2.49 -4.68 8.56
N ASP A 81 -1.91 -5.40 7.59
CA ASP A 81 -1.89 -6.88 7.57
C ASP A 81 -0.71 -7.39 8.42
N LEU A 82 -0.93 -7.44 9.74
CA LEU A 82 0.09 -7.85 10.71
C LEU A 82 0.43 -9.34 10.68
N ARG A 83 -0.25 -10.14 9.82
CA ARG A 83 -0.03 -11.58 9.69
C ARG A 83 0.81 -11.92 8.46
N LYS A 84 0.53 -11.28 7.33
CA LYS A 84 1.24 -11.50 6.07
C LYS A 84 1.54 -10.16 5.38
N PRO A 85 2.37 -9.31 6.00
CA PRO A 85 2.70 -8.01 5.46
C PRO A 85 3.40 -8.11 4.10
N THR A 86 3.05 -7.18 3.22
CA THR A 86 3.47 -7.20 1.82
C THR A 86 3.87 -5.85 1.28
N ILE A 87 3.42 -4.74 1.88
CA ILE A 87 3.67 -3.39 1.35
C ILE A 87 5.16 -3.07 1.30
N HIS A 88 5.92 -3.48 2.32
CA HIS A 88 7.37 -3.27 2.36
C HIS A 88 8.10 -3.89 1.15
N LYS A 89 7.55 -4.97 0.57
CA LYS A 89 8.12 -5.67 -0.58
C LYS A 89 7.89 -4.95 -1.91
N TYR A 90 6.87 -4.11 -2.02
CA TYR A 90 6.63 -3.32 -3.25
C TYR A 90 7.63 -2.17 -3.40
N PHE A 91 8.09 -1.62 -2.28
CA PHE A 91 8.95 -0.44 -2.23
C PHE A 91 10.36 -0.74 -1.71
N GLU A 92 10.66 -2.01 -1.41
CA GLU A 92 11.96 -2.45 -0.89
C GLU A 92 12.40 -1.67 0.36
N VAL A 93 11.42 -1.35 1.22
CA VAL A 93 11.61 -0.57 2.45
C VAL A 93 11.75 -1.47 3.67
N VAL A 94 12.33 -0.92 4.74
CA VAL A 94 12.59 -1.66 5.98
C VAL A 94 11.28 -1.94 6.72
N GLU A 95 11.06 -3.20 7.10
CA GLU A 95 9.85 -3.65 7.81
C GLU A 95 9.95 -3.49 9.35
N SER A 96 11.16 -3.46 9.92
CA SER A 96 11.39 -3.67 11.37
C SER A 96 10.86 -2.59 12.31
N ASN A 97 10.38 -1.46 11.79
CA ASN A 97 9.83 -0.36 12.56
C ASN A 97 8.60 0.22 11.85
N GLY A 98 7.39 -0.10 12.35
CA GLY A 98 6.14 0.22 11.68
C GLY A 98 4.93 0.24 12.61
N LEU A 99 3.76 -0.15 12.09
CA LEU A 99 2.47 -0.01 12.77
C LEU A 99 2.43 -0.69 14.14
N THR A 100 2.98 -1.90 14.29
CA THR A 100 2.99 -2.60 15.58
C THR A 100 3.81 -1.85 16.62
N ASN A 101 4.93 -1.26 16.22
CA ASN A 101 5.70 -0.39 17.11
C ASN A 101 4.92 0.86 17.50
N ILE A 102 4.19 1.49 16.56
CA ILE A 102 3.30 2.64 16.84
C ILE A 102 2.24 2.29 17.88
N LEU A 103 1.63 1.11 17.76
CA LEU A 103 0.57 0.69 18.66
C LEU A 103 1.09 0.25 20.03
N MET A 104 2.34 -0.21 20.13
CA MET A 104 2.95 -0.72 21.37
C MET A 104 3.76 0.32 22.13
N ASP A 105 4.30 1.34 21.44
CA ASP A 105 5.22 2.32 22.00
C ASP A 105 4.82 3.73 21.58
N SER A 106 4.64 4.60 22.59
CA SER A 106 4.31 6.03 22.44
C SER A 106 5.52 6.93 22.07
N GLY A 107 6.67 6.35 21.68
CA GLY A 107 7.84 7.06 21.17
C GLY A 107 7.61 7.82 19.85
N GLU A 108 8.63 8.55 19.38
CA GLU A 108 8.51 9.47 18.22
C GLU A 108 8.09 8.78 16.92
N GLU A 109 6.86 9.10 16.48
CA GLU A 109 6.20 8.59 15.27
C GLU A 109 6.96 8.92 13.98
N GLY A 110 7.71 10.03 13.95
CA GLY A 110 8.37 10.54 12.74
C GLY A 110 9.38 9.57 12.12
N SER A 111 10.07 8.77 12.94
CA SER A 111 11.03 7.76 12.47
C SER A 111 10.38 6.56 11.76
N ARG A 112 9.06 6.42 11.86
CA ARG A 112 8.27 5.25 11.41
C ARG A 112 7.57 5.50 10.07
N ILE A 113 7.57 6.75 9.61
CA ILE A 113 7.00 7.17 8.32
C ILE A 113 8.12 7.23 7.29
N GLN A 114 8.06 6.35 6.29
CA GLN A 114 9.06 6.25 5.24
C GLN A 114 8.56 6.97 3.98
N MET A 115 9.33 7.97 3.51
CA MET A 115 9.06 8.61 2.22
C MET A 115 9.45 7.68 1.07
N ILE A 116 8.71 7.74 -0.03
CA ILE A 116 8.99 6.96 -1.24
C ILE A 116 9.59 7.89 -2.31
N PRO A 117 10.91 7.86 -2.55
CA PRO A 117 11.56 8.82 -3.44
C PRO A 117 11.05 8.75 -4.88
N GLU A 118 10.71 7.56 -5.36
CA GLU A 118 10.19 7.37 -6.73
C GLU A 118 8.74 7.87 -6.92
N VAL A 119 8.00 8.18 -5.84
CA VAL A 119 6.61 8.65 -5.88
C VAL A 119 6.41 9.83 -4.93
N PRO A 120 6.64 11.07 -5.41
CA PRO A 120 6.44 12.27 -4.60
C PRO A 120 5.05 12.33 -3.96
N GLY A 121 4.98 12.69 -2.68
CA GLY A 121 3.73 12.78 -1.92
C GLY A 121 3.26 11.46 -1.29
N LEU A 122 3.89 10.32 -1.63
CA LEU A 122 3.60 9.03 -1.01
C LEU A 122 4.52 8.74 0.18
N HIS A 123 3.89 8.40 1.30
CA HIS A 123 4.54 7.96 2.53
C HIS A 123 4.02 6.59 2.94
N ILE A 124 4.84 5.81 3.63
CA ILE A 124 4.50 4.45 4.04
C ILE A 124 4.76 4.24 5.53
N ILE A 125 3.81 3.58 6.20
CA ILE A 125 4.02 2.88 7.46
C ILE A 125 3.91 1.38 7.16
N THR A 126 5.00 0.65 7.37
CA THR A 126 5.01 -0.82 7.25
C THR A 126 4.31 -1.45 8.44
N SER A 127 4.12 -2.77 8.45
CA SER A 127 3.47 -3.44 9.58
C SER A 127 4.26 -3.34 10.87
N GLY A 128 5.59 -3.22 10.80
CA GLY A 128 6.46 -3.51 11.93
C GLY A 128 6.65 -5.02 12.14
N PRO A 129 7.32 -5.42 13.24
CA PRO A 129 7.46 -6.81 13.64
C PRO A 129 6.11 -7.51 13.73
N ILE A 130 6.05 -8.75 13.26
CA ILE A 130 4.86 -9.61 13.39
C ILE A 130 4.63 -9.85 14.89
N PRO A 131 3.48 -9.44 15.46
CA PRO A 131 3.20 -9.62 16.87
C PRO A 131 3.22 -11.11 17.24
N PRO A 132 3.73 -11.48 18.44
CA PRO A 132 3.69 -12.85 18.90
C PRO A 132 2.23 -13.23 19.17
N ASN A 133 1.67 -14.10 18.33
CA ASN A 133 0.46 -14.88 18.59
C ASN A 133 0.84 -16.35 18.66
#